data_AF-A0A535P2B3-F1
#
_entry.id   AF-A0A535P2B3-F1
#
_cell.length_a   1.000
_cell.length_b   1.000
_cell.length_c   1.000
_cell.angle_alpha   90.00
_cell.angle_beta   90.00
_cell.angle_gamma   90.00
#
_symmetry.space_group_name_H-M   'P 1'
#
loop_
_entity.id
_entity.type
_entity.pdbx_description
1 polymer ?
#
loop_
_entity_poly.entity_id
_entity_poly.type
_entity_poly.pdbx_seq_one_letter_code
_entity_poly.pdbx_strand_id
1 'polypeptide(L)'
;MLEEARIESDAERRERLLTFVVVGGGSTGVEVAAELKDLVELAARSFHDVRLEPRVVLVHGRPIVLSELGDRLGRYATKKLRAAGIDLRLGRRVARVEIDRVELDDGTTIPTATVVSTVGNAPNPALASIPAARDGRGWLTPDATFALPGVEDIWALGDCASIIDPRTDRPMPATAQHAVREGPHAARNVLAALDGRPQTPFDYGQLGMLVSVGRFKAVGDVLGIKVSGLLGWFLWRSYYLLRLPTLDRRIRVAIDWTLDLLLKHDIVEIGVRRTRARPGESPGELAGEPVSIGARPETPDELTL
;
A
#
# COMPACT_ATOMS: atom_id res chain seq x y z
N MET A 1 7.90 -18.36 -7.96
CA MET A 1 6.87 -18.97 -7.08
C MET A 1 5.96 -19.90 -7.85
N LEU A 2 5.42 -19.47 -9.00
CA LEU A 2 4.63 -20.36 -9.87
C LEU A 2 5.50 -21.51 -10.41
N GLU A 3 6.77 -21.23 -10.69
CA GLU A 3 7.80 -22.20 -11.09
C GLU A 3 8.08 -23.23 -10.00
N GLU A 4 8.16 -22.78 -8.74
CA GLU A 4 8.30 -23.68 -7.58
C GLU A 4 7.04 -24.52 -7.39
N ALA A 5 5.86 -23.89 -7.48
CA ALA A 5 4.59 -24.59 -7.37
C ALA A 5 4.39 -25.64 -8.48
N ARG A 6 4.95 -25.41 -9.68
CA ARG A 6 4.93 -26.35 -10.80
C ARG A 6 5.67 -27.66 -10.49
N ILE A 7 6.80 -27.59 -9.79
CA ILE A 7 7.63 -28.76 -9.45
C ILE A 7 7.35 -29.33 -8.06
N GLU A 8 6.42 -28.72 -7.32
CA GLU A 8 6.03 -29.13 -5.97
C GLU A 8 5.04 -30.29 -6.01
N SER A 9 5.37 -31.35 -5.28
CA SER A 9 4.58 -32.57 -5.15
C SER A 9 3.64 -32.54 -3.94
N ASP A 10 4.02 -31.81 -2.89
CA ASP A 10 3.20 -31.64 -1.70
C ASP A 10 2.06 -30.63 -1.98
N ALA A 11 0.82 -31.09 -1.85
CA ALA A 11 -0.37 -30.29 -2.14
C ALA A 11 -0.51 -29.08 -1.21
N GLU A 12 -0.19 -29.20 0.08
CA GLU A 12 -0.31 -28.11 1.06
C GLU A 12 0.75 -27.04 0.79
N ARG A 13 1.98 -27.47 0.51
CA ARG A 13 3.05 -26.56 0.13
C ARG A 13 2.76 -25.87 -1.20
N ARG A 14 2.17 -26.58 -2.16
CA ARG A 14 1.74 -26.00 -3.44
C ARG A 14 0.65 -24.97 -3.25
N GLU A 15 -0.36 -25.24 -2.42
CA GLU A 15 -1.41 -24.25 -2.10
C GLU A 15 -0.81 -22.99 -1.49
N ARG A 16 0.13 -23.15 -0.55
CA ARG A 16 0.83 -22.02 0.09
C ARG A 16 1.57 -21.15 -0.93
N LEU A 17 2.30 -21.76 -1.85
CA LEU A 17 3.04 -21.07 -2.93
C LEU A 17 2.11 -20.33 -3.93
N LEU A 18 0.88 -20.82 -4.09
CA LEU A 18 -0.12 -20.26 -5.01
C LEU A 18 -1.07 -19.25 -4.35
N THR A 19 -0.96 -19.06 -3.03
CA THR A 19 -1.82 -18.13 -2.29
C THR A 19 -1.07 -16.85 -1.95
N PHE A 20 -1.65 -15.72 -2.34
CA PHE A 20 -1.10 -14.39 -2.17
C PHE A 20 -2.02 -13.56 -1.27
N VAL A 21 -1.50 -13.01 -0.18
CA VAL A 21 -2.29 -12.22 0.78
C VAL A 21 -1.92 -10.75 0.67
N VAL A 22 -2.91 -9.89 0.44
CA VAL A 22 -2.79 -8.43 0.47
C VAL A 22 -3.46 -7.90 1.73
N VAL A 23 -2.72 -7.15 2.55
CA VAL A 23 -3.20 -6.64 3.84
C VAL A 23 -3.49 -5.15 3.73
N GLY A 24 -4.77 -4.79 3.73
CA GLY A 24 -5.25 -3.43 3.57
C GLY A 24 -6.18 -3.28 2.36
N GLY A 25 -7.30 -2.58 2.56
CA GLY A 25 -8.33 -2.36 1.55
C GLY A 25 -8.51 -0.88 1.20
N GLY A 26 -7.51 -0.05 1.44
CA GLY A 26 -7.44 1.31 0.87
C GLY A 26 -6.99 1.27 -0.59
N SER A 27 -6.84 2.43 -1.21
CA SER A 27 -6.43 2.57 -2.62
C SER A 27 -5.29 1.63 -3.04
N THR A 28 -4.13 1.70 -2.38
CA THR A 28 -2.96 0.87 -2.71
C THR A 28 -3.26 -0.63 -2.63
N GLY A 29 -3.93 -1.09 -1.57
CA GLY A 29 -4.22 -2.50 -1.38
C GLY A 29 -5.20 -3.05 -2.42
N VAL A 30 -6.18 -2.24 -2.82
CA VAL A 30 -7.12 -2.59 -3.90
C VAL A 30 -6.42 -2.68 -5.25
N GLU A 31 -5.59 -1.69 -5.59
CA GLU A 31 -4.82 -1.68 -6.84
C GLU A 31 -3.86 -2.87 -6.90
N VAL A 32 -3.09 -3.10 -5.84
CA VAL A 32 -2.17 -4.24 -5.73
C VAL A 32 -2.92 -5.57 -5.88
N ALA A 33 -4.04 -5.77 -5.18
CA ALA A 33 -4.77 -7.03 -5.27
C ALA A 33 -5.34 -7.28 -6.67
N ALA A 34 -5.82 -6.23 -7.34
CA ALA A 34 -6.37 -6.35 -8.69
C ALA A 34 -5.29 -6.65 -9.73
N GLU A 35 -4.19 -5.89 -9.72
CA GLU A 35 -3.08 -6.10 -10.66
C GLU A 35 -2.35 -7.42 -10.39
N LEU A 36 -2.17 -7.79 -9.12
CA LEU A 36 -1.58 -9.06 -8.75
C LEU A 36 -2.44 -10.23 -9.24
N LYS A 37 -3.77 -10.14 -9.11
CA LYS A 37 -4.71 -11.14 -9.62
C LYS A 37 -4.58 -11.32 -11.13
N ASP A 38 -4.60 -10.22 -11.88
CA ASP A 38 -4.45 -10.25 -13.34
C ASP A 38 -3.08 -10.83 -13.75
N LEU A 39 -2.00 -10.46 -13.05
CA LEU A 39 -0.65 -10.93 -13.30
C LEU A 39 -0.50 -12.44 -13.04
N VAL A 40 -0.90 -12.93 -11.87
CA VAL A 40 -0.68 -14.33 -11.50
C VAL A 40 -1.53 -15.27 -12.35
N GLU A 41 -2.76 -14.88 -12.72
CA GLU A 41 -3.58 -15.66 -13.63
C GLU A 41 -3.02 -15.68 -15.06
N LEU A 42 -2.48 -14.56 -15.54
CA LEU A 42 -1.81 -14.51 -16.84
C LEU A 42 -0.56 -15.38 -16.84
N ALA A 43 0.25 -15.31 -15.78
CA ALA A 43 1.46 -16.11 -15.64
C ALA A 43 1.16 -17.60 -15.54
N ALA A 44 0.13 -17.99 -14.77
CA ALA A 44 -0.30 -19.38 -14.66
C ALA A 44 -0.64 -20.01 -16.02
N ARG A 45 -1.17 -19.24 -16.98
CA ARG A 45 -1.49 -19.73 -18.34
C ARG A 45 -0.27 -20.05 -19.20
N SER A 46 0.91 -19.57 -18.81
CA SER A 46 2.16 -19.84 -19.54
C SER A 46 2.73 -21.22 -19.21
N PHE A 47 2.28 -21.85 -18.13
CA PHE A 47 2.63 -23.23 -17.77
C PHE A 47 1.64 -24.19 -18.43
N HIS A 48 2.05 -24.80 -19.55
CA HIS A 48 1.18 -25.69 -20.33
C HIS A 48 1.14 -27.14 -19.82
N ASP A 49 2.14 -27.53 -19.03
CA ASP A 49 2.32 -28.90 -18.51
C ASP A 49 1.61 -29.15 -17.17
N VAL A 50 1.26 -28.09 -16.44
CA VAL A 50 0.57 -28.19 -15.15
C VAL A 50 -0.49 -27.10 -15.02
N ARG A 51 -1.64 -27.46 -14.44
CA ARG A 51 -2.68 -26.49 -14.10
C ARG A 51 -2.34 -25.83 -12.76
N LEU A 52 -1.99 -24.55 -12.79
CA LEU A 52 -1.79 -23.72 -11.60
C LEU A 52 -3.03 -22.84 -11.37
N GLU A 53 -3.52 -22.80 -10.13
CA GLU A 53 -4.69 -22.01 -9.74
C GLU A 53 -4.30 -21.01 -8.65
N PRO A 54 -3.71 -19.86 -9.01
CA PRO A 54 -3.31 -18.86 -8.04
C PRO A 54 -4.52 -18.17 -7.42
N ARG A 55 -4.43 -17.95 -6.11
CA ARG A 55 -5.46 -17.34 -5.27
C ARG A 55 -4.94 -16.04 -4.69
N VAL A 56 -5.70 -14.96 -4.85
CA VAL A 56 -5.41 -13.66 -4.21
C VAL A 56 -6.46 -13.41 -3.13
N VAL A 57 -6.00 -13.16 -1.91
CA VAL A 57 -6.83 -12.84 -0.74
C VAL A 57 -6.53 -11.41 -0.30
N LEU A 58 -7.56 -10.57 -0.17
CA LEU A 58 -7.43 -9.24 0.42
C LEU A 58 -8.08 -9.23 1.81
N VAL A 59 -7.30 -8.88 2.83
CA VAL A 59 -7.76 -8.75 4.21
C VAL A 59 -7.93 -7.27 4.56
N HIS A 60 -9.11 -6.90 5.06
CA HIS A 60 -9.38 -5.51 5.45
C HIS A 60 -10.32 -5.41 6.65
N GLY A 61 -9.94 -4.57 7.62
CA GLY A 61 -10.66 -4.44 8.88
C GLY A 61 -12.03 -3.74 8.81
N ARG A 62 -12.44 -3.20 7.65
CA ARG A 62 -13.77 -2.59 7.47
C ARG A 62 -14.69 -3.43 6.59
N PRO A 63 -16.02 -3.23 6.66
CA PRO A 63 -16.98 -3.99 5.86
C PRO A 63 -16.90 -3.79 4.34
N ILE A 64 -16.22 -2.74 3.89
CA ILE A 64 -16.02 -2.40 2.47
C ILE A 64 -14.58 -1.93 2.24
N VAL A 65 -14.07 -2.16 1.04
CA VAL A 65 -12.82 -1.51 0.58
C VAL A 65 -13.06 -0.06 0.17
N LEU A 66 -12.00 0.72 0.04
CA LEU A 66 -12.00 2.14 -0.37
C LEU A 66 -12.99 2.97 0.46
N SER A 67 -13.00 2.75 1.78
CA SER A 67 -13.91 3.46 2.69
C SER A 67 -13.74 4.99 2.65
N GLU A 68 -12.55 5.46 2.27
CA GLU A 68 -12.21 6.86 2.02
C GLU A 68 -13.00 7.48 0.85
N LEU A 69 -13.51 6.67 -0.08
CA LEU A 69 -14.38 7.12 -1.19
C LEU A 69 -15.87 7.10 -0.83
N GLY A 70 -16.19 6.70 0.40
CA GLY A 70 -17.56 6.59 0.92
C GLY A 70 -18.29 5.31 0.48
N ASP A 71 -19.39 5.03 1.18
CA ASP A 71 -20.13 3.77 1.13
C ASP A 71 -20.50 3.30 -0.28
N ARG A 72 -20.99 4.20 -1.13
CA ARG A 72 -21.47 3.85 -2.46
C ARG A 72 -20.35 3.32 -3.37
N LEU A 73 -19.22 4.02 -3.40
CA LEU A 73 -18.08 3.64 -4.23
C LEU A 73 -17.35 2.42 -3.65
N GLY A 74 -17.19 2.36 -2.33
CA GLY A 74 -16.58 1.21 -1.66
C GLY A 74 -17.37 -0.09 -1.83
N ARG A 75 -18.72 -0.06 -1.79
CA ARG A 75 -19.56 -1.23 -2.10
C ARG A 75 -19.44 -1.65 -3.56
N TYR A 76 -19.38 -0.69 -4.49
CA TYR A 76 -19.18 -0.98 -5.90
C TYR A 76 -17.83 -1.66 -6.14
N ALA A 77 -16.74 -1.12 -5.57
CA ALA A 77 -15.41 -1.71 -5.67
C ALA A 77 -15.36 -3.12 -5.07
N THR A 78 -15.93 -3.29 -3.87
CA THR A 78 -16.10 -4.62 -3.22
C THR A 78 -16.76 -5.63 -4.16
N LYS A 79 -17.88 -5.25 -4.81
CA LYS A 79 -18.59 -6.12 -5.76
C LYS A 79 -17.72 -6.47 -6.97
N LYS A 80 -16.94 -5.52 -7.48
CA LYS A 80 -16.08 -5.73 -8.66
C LYS A 80 -14.89 -6.63 -8.35
N LEU A 81 -14.22 -6.47 -7.21
CA LEU A 81 -13.12 -7.33 -6.79
C LEU A 81 -13.59 -8.77 -6.58
N ARG A 82 -14.75 -8.98 -5.91
CA ARG A 82 -15.34 -10.32 -5.79
C ARG A 82 -15.67 -10.94 -7.14
N ALA A 83 -16.25 -10.17 -8.05
CA ALA A 83 -16.56 -10.64 -9.40
C ALA A 83 -15.30 -10.95 -10.23
N ALA A 84 -14.14 -10.38 -9.88
CA ALA A 84 -12.84 -10.70 -10.45
C ALA A 84 -12.17 -11.92 -9.78
N GLY A 85 -12.85 -12.61 -8.86
CA GLY A 85 -12.33 -13.82 -8.20
C GLY A 85 -11.29 -13.55 -7.11
N ILE A 86 -11.26 -12.35 -6.55
CA ILE A 86 -10.44 -12.02 -5.37
C ILE A 86 -11.22 -12.41 -4.11
N ASP A 87 -10.60 -13.19 -3.22
CA ASP A 87 -11.18 -13.56 -1.93
C ASP A 87 -11.07 -12.37 -0.96
N LEU A 88 -12.20 -11.79 -0.55
CA LEU A 88 -12.22 -10.63 0.34
C LEU A 88 -12.57 -11.04 1.78
N ARG A 89 -11.59 -10.93 2.68
CA ARG A 89 -11.76 -11.09 4.13
C ARG A 89 -12.00 -9.73 4.78
N LEU A 90 -13.23 -9.23 4.63
CA LEU A 90 -13.67 -7.94 5.15
C LEU A 90 -14.15 -8.04 6.60
N GLY A 91 -14.00 -6.96 7.37
CA GLY A 91 -14.29 -6.95 8.81
C GLY A 91 -13.33 -7.80 9.63
N ARG A 92 -12.17 -8.16 9.06
CA ARG A 92 -11.12 -8.96 9.68
C ARG A 92 -9.79 -8.22 9.65
N ARG A 93 -8.98 -8.45 10.67
CA ARG A 93 -7.63 -7.89 10.76
C ARG A 93 -6.61 -9.02 10.78
N VAL A 94 -5.44 -8.76 10.22
CA VAL A 94 -4.29 -9.65 10.43
C VAL A 94 -3.81 -9.45 11.86
N ALA A 95 -3.75 -10.55 12.61
CA ALA A 95 -3.22 -10.60 13.96
C ALA A 95 -1.72 -10.93 13.94
N ARG A 96 -1.31 -11.86 13.08
CA ARG A 96 0.09 -12.30 12.97
C ARG A 96 0.43 -12.70 11.53
N VAL A 97 1.67 -12.45 11.14
CA VAL A 97 2.27 -12.99 9.91
C VAL A 97 3.39 -13.91 10.32
N GLU A 98 3.33 -15.14 9.84
CA GLU A 98 4.31 -16.19 10.07
C GLU A 98 4.98 -16.55 8.74
N ILE A 99 6.01 -17.39 8.78
CA ILE A 99 6.77 -17.77 7.58
C ILE A 99 5.92 -18.49 6.53
N ASP A 100 4.86 -19.18 6.95
CA ASP A 100 4.06 -20.05 6.11
C ASP A 100 2.56 -19.72 6.08
N ARG A 101 2.12 -18.75 6.88
CA ARG A 101 0.71 -18.41 7.04
C ARG A 101 0.49 -16.99 7.55
N VAL A 102 -0.74 -16.52 7.35
CA VAL A 102 -1.29 -15.32 7.98
C VAL A 102 -2.39 -15.72 8.94
N GLU A 103 -2.35 -15.21 10.17
CA GLU A 103 -3.38 -15.44 11.19
C GLU A 103 -4.27 -14.19 11.32
N LEU A 104 -5.58 -14.39 11.32
CA LEU A 104 -6.57 -13.34 11.49
C LEU A 104 -7.00 -13.19 12.96
N ASP A 105 -7.66 -12.07 13.26
CA ASP A 105 -8.18 -11.73 14.58
C ASP A 105 -9.27 -12.67 15.13
N ASP A 106 -9.87 -13.49 14.27
CA ASP A 106 -10.83 -14.53 14.65
C ASP A 106 -10.20 -15.93 14.80
N GLY A 107 -8.86 -16.02 14.72
CA GLY A 107 -8.13 -17.29 14.77
C GLY A 107 -8.08 -18.04 13.43
N THR A 108 -8.72 -17.53 12.36
CA THR A 108 -8.60 -18.12 11.03
C THR A 108 -7.17 -18.00 10.53
N THR A 109 -6.64 -19.09 9.96
CA THR A 109 -5.32 -19.10 9.31
C THR A 109 -5.46 -19.17 7.80
N ILE A 110 -4.54 -18.53 7.09
CA ILE A 110 -4.47 -18.51 5.63
C ILE A 110 -3.04 -18.94 5.25
N PRO A 111 -2.84 -20.14 4.68
CA PRO A 111 -1.52 -20.56 4.22
C PRO A 111 -1.09 -19.66 3.06
N THR A 112 0.12 -19.09 3.14
CA THR A 112 0.65 -18.24 2.07
C THR A 112 2.18 -18.17 2.12
N ALA A 113 2.81 -18.06 0.95
CA ALA A 113 4.22 -17.74 0.82
C ALA A 113 4.47 -16.26 0.49
N THR A 114 3.42 -15.45 0.29
CA THR A 114 3.55 -14.04 -0.11
C THR A 114 2.52 -13.17 0.57
N VAL A 115 3.02 -12.23 1.36
CA VAL A 115 2.23 -11.20 2.01
C VAL A 115 2.66 -9.84 1.49
N VAL A 116 1.71 -9.08 0.94
CA VAL A 116 1.91 -7.68 0.57
C VAL A 116 1.18 -6.81 1.58
N SER A 117 1.93 -6.09 2.41
CA SER A 117 1.37 -5.18 3.40
C SER A 117 1.17 -3.79 2.80
N THR A 118 -0.07 -3.32 2.81
CA THR A 118 -0.45 -1.95 2.47
C THR A 118 -1.13 -1.28 3.67
N VAL A 119 -0.74 -1.68 4.88
CA VAL A 119 -1.25 -1.11 6.13
C VAL A 119 -0.80 0.35 6.23
N GLY A 120 -1.67 1.20 6.79
CA GLY A 120 -1.43 2.64 6.84
C GLY A 120 -0.18 3.06 7.62
N ASN A 121 0.25 4.29 7.37
CA ASN A 121 1.47 4.85 7.94
C ASN A 121 1.35 5.06 9.46
N ALA A 122 2.51 5.01 10.13
CA ALA A 122 2.71 5.43 11.51
C ALA A 122 3.63 6.67 11.55
N PRO A 123 3.61 7.48 12.63
CA PRO A 123 4.56 8.58 12.77
C PRO A 123 5.98 8.04 12.73
N ASN A 124 6.87 8.72 12.03
CA ASN A 124 8.27 8.34 12.02
C ASN A 124 8.88 8.57 13.43
N PRO A 125 9.53 7.57 14.04
CA PRO A 125 10.15 7.70 15.36
C PRO A 125 11.15 8.86 15.46
N ALA A 126 11.80 9.24 14.35
CA ALA A 126 12.72 10.37 14.31
C ALA A 126 12.04 11.70 14.71
N LEU A 127 10.73 11.82 14.47
CA LEU A 127 9.97 13.00 14.83
C LEU A 127 9.89 13.19 16.35
N ALA A 128 10.01 12.14 17.16
CA ALA A 128 9.82 12.18 18.61
C ALA A 128 10.75 13.17 19.33
N SER A 129 11.91 13.46 18.74
CA SER A 129 12.87 14.44 19.25
C SER A 129 12.43 15.90 19.12
N ILE A 130 11.46 16.20 18.25
CA ILE A 130 10.97 17.56 18.02
C ILE A 130 10.03 17.93 19.18
N PRO A 131 10.32 19.02 19.94
CA PRO A 131 9.57 19.44 21.12
C PRO A 131 8.27 20.16 20.74
N ALA A 132 7.46 19.55 19.88
CA ALA A 132 6.20 20.09 19.38
C ALA A 132 5.00 19.25 19.80
N ALA A 133 3.84 19.88 19.82
CA ALA A 133 2.57 19.21 20.08
C ALA A 133 2.27 18.12 19.03
N ARG A 134 1.52 17.10 19.49
CA ARG A 134 1.12 15.95 18.69
C ARG A 134 -0.34 15.64 18.89
N ASP A 135 -0.96 15.09 17.86
CA ASP A 135 -2.32 14.56 17.98
C ASP A 135 -2.35 13.23 18.75
N GLY A 136 -3.56 12.73 19.05
CA GLY A 136 -3.74 11.47 19.77
C GLY A 136 -3.20 10.24 19.03
N ARG A 137 -2.72 10.38 17.79
CA ARG A 137 -2.09 9.32 17.00
C ARG A 137 -0.57 9.49 16.92
N GLY A 138 -0.01 10.64 17.33
CA GLY A 138 1.44 10.91 17.39
C GLY A 138 1.99 11.76 16.24
N TRP A 139 1.13 12.25 15.34
CA TRP A 139 1.52 13.16 14.25
C TRP A 139 1.74 14.57 14.78
N LEU A 140 2.67 15.33 14.19
CA LEU A 140 2.91 16.72 14.56
C LEU A 140 1.68 17.58 14.25
N THR A 141 1.35 18.55 15.11
CA THR A 141 0.19 19.44 14.93
C THR A 141 0.64 20.86 14.59
N PRO A 142 0.98 21.14 13.33
CA PRO A 142 1.26 22.50 12.90
C PRO A 142 -0.01 23.36 12.89
N ASP A 143 0.18 24.68 12.87
CA ASP A 143 -0.90 25.63 12.58
C ASP A 143 -1.21 25.69 11.06
N ALA A 144 -2.16 26.56 10.69
CA ALA A 144 -2.58 26.72 9.29
C ALA A 144 -1.46 27.25 8.37
N THR A 145 -0.36 27.79 8.91
CA THR A 145 0.80 28.25 8.14
C THR A 145 1.88 27.17 7.98
N PHE A 146 1.62 25.98 8.54
CA PHE A 146 2.53 24.84 8.73
C PHE A 146 3.56 25.00 9.85
N ALA A 147 3.59 26.15 10.54
CA ALA A 147 4.53 26.35 11.64
C ALA A 147 4.15 25.48 12.84
N LEU A 148 5.14 25.00 13.61
CA LEU A 148 4.88 24.27 14.85
C LEU A 148 4.72 25.26 16.01
N PRO A 149 3.53 25.35 16.65
CA PRO A 149 3.35 26.25 17.77
C PRO A 149 4.33 25.95 18.91
N GLY A 150 5.03 26.98 19.38
CA GLY A 150 6.02 26.86 20.45
C GLY A 150 7.41 26.37 20.03
N VAL A 151 7.64 26.14 18.72
CA VAL A 151 8.96 25.79 18.19
C VAL A 151 9.32 26.74 17.06
N GLU A 152 10.34 27.56 17.28
CA GLU A 152 10.79 28.55 16.30
C GLU A 152 11.45 27.87 15.09
N ASP A 153 11.25 28.46 13.92
CA ASP A 153 11.87 28.06 12.65
C ASP A 153 11.66 26.60 12.22
N ILE A 154 10.56 25.97 12.66
CA ILE A 154 10.16 24.64 12.21
C ILE A 154 8.76 24.64 11.61
N TRP A 155 8.66 24.07 10.40
CA TRP A 155 7.40 23.81 9.71
C TRP A 155 7.23 22.31 9.45
N ALA A 156 6.01 21.81 9.56
CA ALA A 156 5.66 20.41 9.32
C ALA A 156 4.51 20.31 8.32
N LEU A 157 4.65 19.43 7.32
CA LEU A 157 3.67 19.22 6.25
C LEU A 157 3.75 17.80 5.68
N GLY A 158 2.76 17.40 4.89
CA GLY A 158 2.63 16.06 4.36
C GLY A 158 2.41 15.01 5.45
N ASP A 159 2.89 13.80 5.20
CA ASP A 159 2.57 12.63 6.03
C ASP A 159 3.14 12.67 7.46
N CYS A 160 4.03 13.61 7.79
CA CYS A 160 4.58 13.79 9.14
C CYS A 160 3.70 14.66 10.04
N ALA A 161 2.67 15.31 9.48
CA ALA A 161 1.85 16.29 10.15
C ALA A 161 0.35 15.95 10.06
N SER A 162 -0.40 16.40 11.06
CA SER A 162 -1.86 16.37 11.11
C SER A 162 -2.33 17.80 10.91
N ILE A 163 -2.44 18.22 9.65
CA ILE A 163 -2.87 19.57 9.25
C ILE A 163 -4.39 19.61 9.23
N ILE A 164 -5.01 20.57 9.93
CA ILE A 164 -6.47 20.73 9.95
C ILE A 164 -6.93 21.51 8.72
N ASP A 165 -7.90 20.98 7.99
CA ASP A 165 -8.60 21.68 6.92
C ASP A 165 -9.53 22.75 7.51
N PRO A 166 -9.30 24.04 7.26
CA PRO A 166 -10.10 25.12 7.84
C PRO A 166 -11.57 25.11 7.38
N ARG A 167 -11.90 24.39 6.30
CA ARG A 167 -13.29 24.29 5.81
C ARG A 167 -14.09 23.18 6.46
N THR A 168 -13.43 22.14 6.91
CA THR A 168 -14.09 20.93 7.43
C THR A 168 -13.79 20.65 8.90
N ASP A 169 -12.84 21.39 9.48
CA ASP A 169 -12.34 21.21 10.85
C ASP A 169 -11.89 19.75 11.12
N ARG A 170 -11.30 19.13 10.09
CA ARG A 170 -10.81 17.75 10.12
C ARG A 170 -9.40 17.69 9.56
N PRO A 171 -8.59 16.69 9.97
CA PRO A 171 -7.29 16.47 9.36
C PRO A 171 -7.39 16.28 7.85
N MET A 172 -6.53 16.98 7.10
CA MET A 172 -6.37 16.79 5.67
C MET A 172 -5.91 15.36 5.37
N PRO A 173 -6.40 14.73 4.29
CA PRO A 173 -5.95 13.40 3.91
C PRO A 173 -4.46 13.37 3.53
N ALA A 174 -3.70 12.49 4.17
CA ALA A 174 -2.29 12.19 3.85
C ALA A 174 -2.16 11.61 2.43
N THR A 175 -1.99 12.50 1.46
CA THR A 175 -2.01 12.17 0.03
C THR A 175 -0.98 13.03 -0.70
N ALA A 176 -0.38 12.46 -1.75
CA ALA A 176 0.56 13.20 -2.60
C ALA A 176 -0.05 14.48 -3.20
N GLN A 177 -1.36 14.52 -3.44
CA GLN A 177 -2.04 15.71 -3.97
C GLN A 177 -2.02 16.91 -3.02
N HIS A 178 -2.06 16.64 -1.70
CA HIS A 178 -1.93 17.63 -0.65
C HIS A 178 -0.45 18.01 -0.50
N ALA A 179 0.44 17.04 -0.30
CA ALA A 179 1.88 17.30 -0.12
C ALA A 179 2.52 18.13 -1.25
N VAL A 180 2.18 17.85 -2.52
CA VAL A 180 2.68 18.62 -3.68
C VAL A 180 2.21 20.08 -3.69
N ARG A 181 1.10 20.39 -3.03
CA ARG A 181 0.57 21.75 -2.90
C ARG A 181 1.02 22.44 -1.63
N GLU A 182 1.12 21.69 -0.55
CA GLU A 182 1.67 22.15 0.72
C GLU A 182 3.12 22.61 0.53
N GLY A 183 3.95 21.87 -0.22
CA GLY A 183 5.37 22.19 -0.42
C GLY A 183 5.64 23.62 -0.90
N PRO A 184 5.13 24.05 -2.07
CA PRO A 184 5.31 25.43 -2.53
C PRO A 184 4.70 26.49 -1.60
N HIS A 185 3.62 26.17 -0.88
CA HIS A 185 3.01 27.08 0.08
C HIS A 185 3.86 27.24 1.33
N ALA A 186 4.36 26.13 1.88
CA ALA A 186 5.31 26.12 2.99
C ALA A 186 6.57 26.92 2.64
N ALA A 187 7.13 26.72 1.44
CA ALA A 187 8.29 27.48 0.98
C ALA A 187 8.05 29.00 0.99
N ARG A 188 6.86 29.46 0.55
CA ARG A 188 6.50 30.89 0.63
C ARG A 188 6.40 31.37 2.07
N ASN A 189 5.83 30.58 2.98
CA ASN A 189 5.73 30.94 4.40
C ASN A 189 7.09 30.95 5.11
N VAL A 190 8.01 30.04 4.77
CA VAL A 190 9.39 30.05 5.27
C VAL A 190 10.10 31.33 4.79
N LEU A 191 10.02 31.65 3.50
CA LEU A 191 10.61 32.89 2.96
C LEU A 191 10.00 34.14 3.58
N ALA A 192 8.68 34.16 3.79
CA ALA A 192 8.01 35.26 4.46
C ALA A 192 8.53 35.44 5.89
N ALA A 193 8.68 34.35 6.66
CA ALA A 193 9.24 34.42 8.01
C ALA A 193 10.67 34.96 8.03
N LEU A 194 11.54 34.50 7.13
CA LEU A 194 12.91 34.99 7.00
C LEU A 194 12.99 36.49 6.69
N ASP A 195 12.04 37.00 5.91
CA ASP A 195 11.96 38.41 5.54
C ASP A 195 11.16 39.27 6.56
N GLY A 196 10.68 38.68 7.67
CA GLY A 196 9.81 39.37 8.63
C GLY A 196 8.43 39.76 8.07
N ARG A 197 7.98 39.08 7.01
CA ARG A 197 6.67 39.29 6.35
C ARG A 197 5.61 38.35 6.94
N PRO A 198 4.33 38.75 6.93
CA PRO A 198 3.25 37.90 7.44
C PRO A 198 3.11 36.62 6.62
N GLN A 199 2.94 35.49 7.31
CA GLN A 199 2.66 34.18 6.71
C GLN A 199 1.18 34.05 6.34
N THR A 200 0.88 33.15 5.40
CA THR A 200 -0.49 32.93 4.93
C THR A 200 -0.98 31.53 5.28
N PRO A 201 -2.24 31.38 5.72
CA PRO A 201 -2.81 30.07 6.00
C PRO A 201 -2.94 29.26 4.70
N PHE A 202 -2.73 27.96 4.79
CA PHE A 202 -2.94 27.02 3.71
C PHE A 202 -4.42 26.65 3.64
N ASP A 203 -5.04 26.99 2.50
CA ASP A 203 -6.42 26.61 2.21
C ASP A 203 -6.47 25.88 0.87
N TYR A 204 -6.58 24.54 0.89
CA TYR A 204 -6.71 23.73 -0.32
C TYR A 204 -7.87 22.75 -0.28
N GLY A 205 -8.73 22.79 -1.29
CA GLY A 205 -9.90 21.94 -1.41
C GLY A 205 -9.58 20.73 -2.26
N GLN A 206 -9.84 19.54 -1.75
CA GLN A 206 -9.60 18.33 -2.52
C GLN A 206 -10.53 18.26 -3.74
N LEU A 207 -9.93 18.15 -4.93
CA LEU A 207 -10.64 18.12 -6.22
C LEU A 207 -11.23 16.74 -6.57
N GLY A 208 -11.03 15.73 -5.71
CA GLY A 208 -11.46 14.34 -5.93
C GLY A 208 -10.37 13.29 -5.67
N MET A 209 -10.69 12.02 -5.91
CA MET A 209 -9.80 10.86 -5.82
C MET A 209 -10.24 9.79 -6.82
N LEU A 210 -9.30 9.20 -7.56
CA LEU A 210 -9.54 8.09 -8.50
C LEU A 210 -8.66 6.90 -8.11
N VAL A 211 -9.21 5.69 -8.18
CA VAL A 211 -8.55 4.43 -7.79
C VAL A 211 -8.83 3.37 -8.86
N SER A 212 -7.80 2.66 -9.31
CA SER A 212 -7.95 1.52 -10.22
C SER A 212 -8.51 0.29 -9.49
N VAL A 213 -9.36 -0.49 -10.17
CA VAL A 213 -9.96 -1.74 -9.65
C VAL A 213 -9.73 -2.88 -10.67
N GLY A 214 -8.56 -2.84 -11.32
CA GLY A 214 -8.09 -3.82 -12.31
C GLY A 214 -8.33 -3.39 -13.76
N ARG A 215 -7.98 -4.29 -14.69
CA ARG A 215 -7.99 -3.98 -16.13
C ARG A 215 -9.33 -3.39 -16.61
N PHE A 216 -9.25 -2.20 -17.21
CA PHE A 216 -10.39 -1.42 -17.73
C PHE A 216 -11.43 -0.93 -16.72
N LYS A 217 -11.12 -0.95 -15.42
CA LYS A 217 -12.07 -0.54 -14.38
C LYS A 217 -11.38 0.39 -13.39
N ALA A 218 -11.89 1.61 -13.24
CA ALA A 218 -11.53 2.47 -12.12
C ALA A 218 -12.80 3.01 -11.45
N VAL A 219 -12.66 3.49 -10.23
CA VAL A 219 -13.70 4.16 -9.46
C VAL A 219 -13.13 5.45 -8.89
N GLY A 220 -13.96 6.47 -8.78
CA GLY A 220 -13.55 7.64 -8.04
C GLY A 220 -14.52 8.78 -8.10
N ASP A 221 -14.14 9.84 -7.40
CA ASP A 221 -14.81 11.11 -7.36
C ASP A 221 -13.92 12.13 -8.09
N VAL A 222 -14.47 12.84 -9.07
CA VAL A 222 -13.79 13.94 -9.75
C VAL A 222 -14.71 15.14 -9.69
N LEU A 223 -14.30 16.19 -8.97
CA LEU A 223 -15.08 17.42 -8.79
C LEU A 223 -16.51 17.17 -8.26
N GLY A 224 -16.70 16.16 -7.41
CA GLY A 224 -18.01 15.77 -6.87
C GLY A 224 -18.80 14.81 -7.75
N ILE A 225 -18.28 14.48 -8.95
CA ILE A 225 -18.91 13.54 -9.88
C ILE A 225 -18.33 12.14 -9.66
N LYS A 226 -19.20 11.21 -9.26
CA LYS A 226 -18.83 9.80 -9.07
C LYS A 226 -18.73 9.09 -10.42
N VAL A 227 -17.53 8.69 -10.80
CA VAL A 227 -17.23 7.97 -12.04
C VAL A 227 -16.84 6.51 -11.77
N SER A 228 -17.21 5.60 -12.66
CA SER A 228 -16.87 4.18 -12.53
C SER A 228 -16.74 3.46 -13.87
N GLY A 229 -16.08 2.31 -13.88
CA GLY A 229 -15.96 1.43 -15.06
C GLY A 229 -14.94 1.93 -16.09
N LEU A 230 -15.21 1.68 -17.37
CA LEU A 230 -14.30 2.04 -18.48
C LEU A 230 -14.09 3.55 -18.60
N LEU A 231 -15.16 4.34 -18.40
CA LEU A 231 -15.06 5.80 -18.40
C LEU A 231 -14.19 6.30 -17.24
N GLY A 232 -14.39 5.72 -16.04
CA GLY A 232 -13.52 5.99 -14.90
C GLY A 232 -12.05 5.62 -15.19
N TRP A 233 -11.81 4.48 -15.83
CA TRP A 233 -10.47 4.01 -16.20
C TRP A 233 -9.78 4.94 -17.19
N PHE A 234 -10.49 5.44 -18.20
CA PHE A 234 -9.96 6.41 -19.16
C PHE A 234 -9.65 7.76 -18.50
N LEU A 235 -10.54 8.25 -17.62
CA LEU A 235 -10.31 9.47 -16.85
C LEU A 235 -9.12 9.33 -15.89
N TRP A 236 -8.98 8.19 -15.22
CA TRP A 236 -7.83 7.86 -14.37
C TRP A 236 -6.53 7.92 -15.17
N ARG A 237 -6.44 7.22 -16.32
CA ARG A 237 -5.24 7.27 -17.17
C ARG A 237 -4.92 8.69 -17.61
N SER A 238 -5.92 9.43 -18.08
CA SER A 238 -5.72 10.79 -18.58
C SER A 238 -5.25 11.75 -17.48
N TYR A 239 -5.86 11.69 -16.30
CA TYR A 239 -5.50 12.54 -15.16
C TYR A 239 -4.07 12.29 -14.67
N TYR A 240 -3.70 11.01 -14.48
CA TYR A 240 -2.37 10.66 -13.99
C TYR A 240 -1.28 10.94 -15.03
N LEU A 241 -1.55 10.72 -16.33
CA LEU A 241 -0.60 11.07 -17.38
C LEU A 241 -0.30 12.58 -17.39
N LEU A 242 -1.30 13.44 -17.22
CA LEU A 242 -1.11 14.89 -17.16
C LEU A 242 -0.38 15.36 -15.90
N ARG A 243 -0.45 14.59 -14.81
CA ARG A 243 0.17 14.90 -13.51
C ARG A 243 1.64 14.46 -13.40
N LEU A 244 2.15 13.66 -14.33
CA LEU A 244 3.56 13.28 -14.33
C LEU A 244 4.45 14.53 -14.55
N PRO A 245 5.54 14.70 -13.78
CA PRO A 245 6.30 15.94 -13.76
C PRO A 245 7.08 16.22 -15.05
N THR A 246 7.50 15.17 -15.77
CA THR A 246 8.38 15.30 -16.94
C THR A 246 7.76 14.69 -18.19
N LEU A 247 8.02 15.30 -19.35
CA LEU A 247 7.46 14.90 -20.64
C LEU A 247 7.94 13.50 -21.07
N ASP A 248 9.18 13.13 -20.75
CA ASP A 248 9.74 11.80 -21.05
C ASP A 248 8.98 10.69 -20.30
N ARG A 249 8.68 10.90 -19.00
CA ARG A 249 7.90 9.95 -18.19
C ARG A 249 6.47 9.85 -18.73
N ARG A 250 5.88 10.97 -19.15
CA ARG A 250 4.55 10.99 -19.78
C ARG A 250 4.51 10.12 -21.04
N ILE A 251 5.48 10.30 -21.93
CA ILE A 251 5.55 9.56 -23.20
C ILE A 251 5.82 8.08 -22.93
N ARG A 252 6.76 7.73 -22.05
CA ARG A 252 7.05 6.34 -21.70
C ARG A 252 5.82 5.63 -21.13
N VAL A 253 5.17 6.22 -20.14
CA VAL A 253 3.95 5.66 -19.54
C VAL A 253 2.82 5.57 -20.57
N ALA A 254 2.67 6.56 -21.46
CA ALA A 254 1.69 6.49 -22.54
C ALA A 254 1.96 5.32 -23.50
N ILE A 255 3.22 5.14 -23.90
CA ILE A 255 3.64 4.05 -24.79
C ILE A 255 3.47 2.70 -24.10
N ASP A 256 4.03 2.50 -22.90
CA ASP A 256 3.92 1.24 -22.13
C ASP A 256 2.45 0.86 -21.99
N TRP A 257 1.64 1.80 -21.52
CA TRP A 257 0.23 1.53 -21.34
C TRP A 257 -0.56 1.32 -22.65
N THR A 258 -0.04 1.78 -23.80
CA THR A 258 -0.63 1.54 -25.13
C THR A 258 -0.20 0.17 -25.65
N LEU A 259 1.06 -0.20 -25.42
CA LEU A 259 1.59 -1.53 -25.68
C LEU A 259 0.87 -2.58 -24.83
N ASP A 260 0.54 -2.33 -23.57
CA ASP A 260 -0.24 -3.25 -22.71
C ASP A 260 -1.69 -3.52 -23.21
N LEU A 261 -2.19 -2.69 -24.14
CA LEU A 261 -3.46 -2.94 -24.83
C LEU A 261 -3.32 -3.98 -25.94
N LEU A 262 -2.14 -4.06 -26.56
CA LEU A 262 -1.85 -4.85 -27.77
C LEU A 262 -0.97 -6.07 -27.48
N LEU A 263 -0.07 -5.96 -26.53
CA LEU A 263 0.94 -6.94 -26.12
C LEU A 263 0.59 -7.47 -24.72
N LYS A 264 0.88 -8.74 -24.48
CA LYS A 264 0.76 -9.35 -23.15
C LYS A 264 1.95 -8.88 -22.30
N HIS A 265 1.77 -8.75 -20.99
CA HIS A 265 2.86 -8.47 -20.06
C HIS A 265 4.01 -9.45 -20.29
N ASP A 266 5.24 -8.94 -20.28
CA ASP A 266 6.42 -9.77 -20.46
C ASP A 266 6.65 -10.60 -19.19
N ILE A 267 6.67 -11.91 -19.33
CA ILE A 267 6.83 -12.85 -18.21
C ILE A 267 8.11 -13.62 -18.46
N VAL A 268 9.13 -13.31 -17.67
CA VAL A 268 10.41 -14.03 -17.71
C VAL A 268 10.31 -15.23 -16.78
N GLU A 269 10.26 -16.43 -17.34
CA GLU A 269 10.38 -17.67 -16.56
C GLU A 269 11.84 -17.83 -16.09
N ILE A 270 12.05 -17.87 -14.78
CA ILE A 270 13.35 -18.23 -14.20
C ILE A 270 13.37 -19.75 -14.06
N GLY A 271 14.35 -20.41 -14.69
CA GLY A 271 14.48 -21.87 -14.63
C GLY A 271 14.80 -22.37 -13.23
N VAL A 272 13.77 -22.79 -12.48
CA VAL A 272 13.93 -23.41 -11.16
C VAL A 272 14.13 -24.92 -11.35
N ARG A 273 15.24 -25.47 -10.85
CA ARG A 273 15.51 -26.91 -10.84
C ARG A 273 15.43 -27.45 -9.42
N ARG A 274 14.74 -28.57 -9.24
CA ARG A 274 14.81 -29.34 -7.99
C ARG A 274 16.20 -29.94 -7.87
N THR A 275 16.99 -29.49 -6.90
CA THR A 275 18.22 -30.19 -6.53
C THR A 275 17.82 -31.57 -6.03
N ARG A 276 18.35 -32.65 -6.64
CA ARG A 276 18.16 -34.01 -6.10
C ARG A 276 18.66 -34.00 -4.66
N ALA A 277 17.81 -34.40 -3.72
CA ALA A 277 18.24 -34.69 -2.36
C ALA A 277 19.45 -35.64 -2.42
N ARG A 278 20.50 -35.35 -1.66
CA ARG A 278 21.64 -36.26 -1.57
C ARG A 278 21.13 -37.58 -0.96
N PRO A 279 21.56 -38.75 -1.46
CA PRO A 279 21.20 -40.02 -0.84
C PRO A 279 21.62 -40.00 0.64
N GLY A 280 20.65 -39.98 1.56
CA GLY A 280 20.88 -39.98 3.01
C GLY A 280 20.26 -38.81 3.80
N GLU A 281 19.80 -37.73 3.17
CA GLU A 281 19.12 -36.63 3.88
C GLU A 281 17.64 -36.96 4.14
N SER A 282 17.27 -37.06 5.41
CA SER A 282 15.88 -37.23 5.84
C SER A 282 15.13 -35.88 5.83
N PRO A 283 13.82 -35.82 5.53
CA PRO A 283 13.08 -34.55 5.32
C PRO A 283 12.86 -33.65 6.55
N GLY A 284 13.65 -33.76 7.63
CA GLY A 284 13.39 -33.11 8.92
C GLY A 284 14.47 -32.17 9.45
N GLU A 285 15.63 -32.03 8.80
CA GLU A 285 16.83 -31.44 9.42
C GLU A 285 17.15 -30.00 8.99
N LEU A 286 16.18 -29.29 8.40
CA LEU A 286 16.28 -27.85 8.15
C LEU A 286 15.31 -27.08 9.06
N ALA A 287 15.24 -27.46 10.33
CA ALA A 287 14.84 -26.52 11.38
C ALA A 287 16.04 -25.59 11.59
N GLY A 288 16.05 -24.45 10.89
CA GLY A 288 17.04 -23.41 11.17
C GLY A 288 17.00 -23.09 12.66
N GLU A 289 18.16 -23.13 13.32
CA GLU A 289 18.27 -22.73 14.71
C GLU A 289 17.63 -21.33 14.88
N PRO A 290 16.82 -21.11 15.92
CA PRO A 290 16.26 -19.79 16.18
C PRO A 290 17.43 -18.82 16.37
N VAL A 291 17.52 -17.83 15.48
CA VAL A 291 18.44 -16.72 15.65
C VAL A 291 18.00 -15.95 16.90
N SER A 292 18.71 -16.17 18.00
CA SER A 292 18.67 -15.35 19.20
C SER A 292 19.06 -13.91 18.82
N ILE A 293 18.06 -13.03 18.69
CA ILE A 293 18.31 -11.60 18.65
C ILE A 293 18.64 -11.21 20.09
N GLY A 294 19.90 -10.85 20.29
CA GLY A 294 20.55 -10.65 21.57
C GLY A 294 19.71 -9.92 22.61
N ALA A 295 19.82 -10.43 23.84
CA ALA A 295 19.42 -9.76 25.06
C ALA A 295 19.98 -8.32 25.09
N ARG A 296 19.18 -7.40 25.65
CA ARG A 296 19.62 -6.06 26.04
C ARG A 296 20.94 -6.17 26.83
N PRO A 297 21.95 -5.34 26.57
CA PRO A 297 23.08 -5.24 27.48
C PRO A 297 22.55 -4.81 28.85
N GLU A 298 22.90 -5.58 29.88
CA GLU A 298 22.66 -5.24 31.28
C GLU A 298 23.28 -3.88 31.59
N THR A 299 22.51 -3.04 32.28
CA THR A 299 23.00 -1.82 32.94
C THR A 299 24.05 -2.21 33.97
N PRO A 300 25.26 -1.62 33.99
CA PRO A 300 26.17 -1.81 35.09
C PRO A 300 25.58 -1.13 36.33
N ASP A 301 25.28 -1.94 37.34
CA ASP A 301 25.00 -1.47 38.69
C ASP A 301 26.17 -0.67 39.25
N GLU A 302 25.79 0.26 40.13
CA GLU A 302 26.60 1.06 41.03
C GLU A 302 27.80 0.29 41.61
N LEU A 303 28.99 0.89 41.50
CA LEU A 303 30.06 0.69 42.47
C LEU A 303 30.49 2.04 43.03
N THR A 304 30.14 2.20 44.29
CA THR A 304 30.63 3.09 45.32
C THR A 304 32.15 3.29 45.26
N LEU A 305 32.59 4.54 45.03
CA LEU A 305 33.46 5.36 45.88
C LEU A 305 33.69 6.74 45.23
#